data_AF-A0A7W1RST7-F1
#
_entry.id   AF-A0A7W1RST7-F1
#
_cell.length_a   1.000
_cell.length_b   1.000
_cell.length_c   1.000
_cell.angle_alpha   90.00
_cell.angle_beta   90.00
_cell.angle_gamma   90.00
#
_symmetry.space_group_name_H-M   'P 1'
#
loop_
_entity.id
_entity.type
_entity.pdbx_description
1 polymer ?
#
loop_
_entity_poly.entity_id
_entity_poly.type
_entity_poly.pdbx_seq_one_letter_code
_entity_poly.pdbx_strand_id
1 'polypeptide(L)'
;MAGRRTKAAVIQFKRGYAWPDRPRDFSSLNGYLGGVVRERIEAIADNNGKCSAHFRYREWKSNGNGWIKLNYRVVRGLEVYRKRVGHGVEVISGYRDCDYNDSVRGAARCSRHSDCCGNPGGDACDLNPELSFKEVKALKRFTGIGIIRSSGLVRHVDVRPGSVRRPTTWFY
;
A
#
# COMPACT_ATOMS: atom_id res chain seq x y z
N MET A 1 13.58 -16.59 -21.14
CA MET A 1 13.78 -15.63 -20.01
C MET A 1 12.58 -14.70 -19.91
N ALA A 2 12.16 -14.28 -18.71
CA ALA A 2 11.04 -13.36 -18.53
C ALA A 2 11.36 -11.95 -19.06
N GLY A 3 10.39 -11.32 -19.74
CA GLY A 3 10.51 -9.96 -20.26
C GLY A 3 10.51 -8.88 -19.18
N ARG A 4 10.85 -7.64 -19.55
CA ARG A 4 10.94 -6.49 -18.61
C ARG A 4 9.65 -6.28 -17.82
N ARG A 5 8.48 -6.38 -18.47
CA ARG A 5 7.17 -6.22 -17.83
C ARG A 5 6.90 -7.29 -16.77
N THR A 6 7.21 -8.56 -17.07
CA THR A 6 7.07 -9.67 -16.11
C THR A 6 8.01 -9.48 -14.92
N LYS A 7 9.27 -9.08 -15.15
CA LYS A 7 10.21 -8.78 -14.07
C LYS A 7 9.69 -7.67 -13.16
N ALA A 8 9.14 -6.59 -13.73
CA ALA A 8 8.54 -5.51 -12.96
C ALA A 8 7.31 -5.97 -12.14
N ALA A 9 6.44 -6.80 -12.72
CA ALA A 9 5.31 -7.39 -12.01
C ALA A 9 5.76 -8.28 -10.83
N VAL A 10 6.81 -9.08 -11.01
CA VAL A 10 7.42 -9.88 -9.93
C VAL A 10 7.94 -9.00 -8.80
N ILE A 11 8.57 -7.86 -9.12
CA ILE A 11 9.04 -6.91 -8.11
C ILE A 11 7.84 -6.37 -7.30
N GLN A 12 6.76 -5.97 -7.96
CA GLN A 12 5.58 -5.44 -7.28
C GLN A 12 4.84 -6.50 -6.45
N PHE A 13 4.75 -7.73 -6.97
CA PHE A 13 4.26 -8.88 -6.19
C PHE A 13 5.10 -9.06 -4.92
N LYS A 14 6.43 -9.14 -5.05
CA LYS A 14 7.32 -9.26 -3.89
C LYS A 14 7.14 -8.09 -2.94
N ARG A 15 7.01 -6.86 -3.43
CA ARG A 15 6.87 -5.67 -2.57
C ARG A 15 5.55 -5.63 -1.81
N GLY A 16 4.49 -6.19 -2.39
CA GLY A 16 3.15 -6.22 -1.81
C GLY A 16 2.81 -7.44 -0.95
N TYR A 17 3.58 -8.53 -1.01
CA TYR A 17 3.29 -9.75 -0.26
C TYR A 17 3.38 -9.51 1.26
N ALA A 18 2.22 -9.39 1.91
CA ALA A 18 2.06 -8.89 3.27
C ALA A 18 1.71 -9.98 4.29
N TRP A 19 1.56 -11.23 3.87
CA TRP A 19 1.38 -12.37 4.77
C TRP A 19 2.51 -12.49 5.80
N PRO A 20 2.24 -13.00 7.02
CA PRO A 20 3.25 -13.14 8.07
C PRO A 20 4.45 -14.00 7.64
N ASP A 21 4.22 -15.04 6.84
CA ASP A 21 5.21 -15.99 6.33
C ASP A 21 6.02 -15.46 5.12
N ARG A 22 6.11 -14.14 4.98
CA ARG A 22 6.85 -13.46 3.92
C ARG A 22 8.27 -14.05 3.77
N PRO A 23 8.62 -14.63 2.61
CA PRO A 23 9.95 -15.19 2.40
C PRO A 23 11.06 -14.14 2.49
N ARG A 24 12.22 -14.53 3.04
CA ARG A 24 13.39 -13.66 3.14
C ARG A 24 13.83 -13.13 1.76
N ASP A 25 13.75 -13.98 0.74
CA ASP A 25 14.15 -13.68 -0.64
C ASP A 25 13.38 -12.51 -1.25
N PHE A 26 12.19 -12.21 -0.74
CA PHE A 26 11.38 -11.10 -1.22
C PHE A 26 11.95 -9.74 -0.78
N SER A 27 12.96 -9.72 0.11
CA SER A 27 13.69 -8.50 0.48
C SER A 27 14.58 -7.98 -0.66
N SER A 28 15.08 -8.86 -1.53
CA SER A 28 16.01 -8.48 -2.61
C SER A 28 15.36 -7.73 -3.78
N LEU A 29 14.02 -7.59 -3.79
CA LEU A 29 13.19 -6.90 -4.80
C LEU A 29 13.71 -6.99 -6.24
N ASN A 30 14.28 -8.14 -6.62
CA ASN A 30 14.69 -8.41 -7.98
C ASN A 30 13.53 -9.05 -8.77
N GLY A 31 13.57 -8.94 -10.09
CA GLY A 31 12.59 -9.56 -10.98
C GLY A 31 12.76 -11.07 -11.18
N TYR A 32 13.54 -11.75 -10.33
CA TYR A 32 13.80 -13.18 -10.48
C TYR A 32 12.58 -14.02 -10.06
N LEU A 33 12.14 -14.90 -10.97
CA LEU A 33 10.99 -15.79 -10.81
C LEU A 33 11.46 -17.22 -10.48
N GLY A 34 12.08 -17.37 -9.30
CA GLY A 34 12.48 -18.67 -8.75
C GLY A 34 11.31 -19.47 -8.18
N GLY A 35 11.57 -20.71 -7.74
CA GLY A 35 10.55 -21.65 -7.26
C GLY A 35 9.64 -21.06 -6.18
N VAL A 36 10.22 -20.49 -5.12
CA VAL A 36 9.45 -19.85 -4.02
C VAL A 36 8.53 -18.74 -4.54
N VAL A 37 8.98 -17.92 -5.49
CA VAL A 37 8.14 -16.83 -6.02
C VAL A 37 6.96 -17.38 -6.81
N ARG A 38 7.17 -18.45 -7.60
CA ARG A 38 6.11 -19.10 -8.38
C ARG A 38 5.07 -19.74 -7.48
N GLU A 39 5.52 -20.54 -6.52
CA GLU A 39 4.66 -21.17 -5.51
C GLU A 39 3.78 -20.13 -4.80
N ARG A 40 4.36 -18.99 -4.41
CA ARG A 40 3.58 -17.91 -3.80
C ARG A 40 2.65 -17.21 -4.77
N ILE A 41 3.00 -17.06 -6.05
CA ILE A 41 2.07 -16.50 -7.03
C ILE A 41 0.86 -17.43 -7.20
N GLU A 42 1.10 -18.73 -7.33
CA GLU A 42 0.06 -19.77 -7.45
C GLU A 42 -0.85 -19.77 -6.22
N ALA A 43 -0.29 -19.87 -5.02
CA ALA A 43 -1.07 -19.84 -3.77
C ALA A 43 -1.92 -18.57 -3.62
N ILE A 44 -1.43 -17.43 -4.10
CA ILE A 44 -2.18 -16.17 -4.05
C ILE A 44 -3.26 -16.11 -5.13
N ALA A 45 -3.02 -16.69 -6.31
CA ALA A 45 -4.03 -16.84 -7.35
C ALA A 45 -5.21 -17.69 -6.84
N ASP A 46 -4.92 -18.82 -6.21
CA ASP A 46 -5.92 -19.71 -5.59
C ASP A 46 -6.67 -19.02 -4.44
N ASN A 47 -6.02 -18.07 -3.76
CA ASN A 47 -6.62 -17.26 -2.70
C ASN A 47 -7.18 -15.92 -3.23
N ASN A 48 -7.69 -15.89 -4.46
CA ASN A 48 -8.37 -14.75 -5.07
C ASN A 48 -7.54 -13.44 -5.01
N GLY A 49 -6.24 -13.54 -5.24
CA GLY A 49 -5.33 -12.39 -5.31
C GLY A 49 -5.10 -11.68 -3.98
N LYS A 50 -5.30 -12.34 -2.83
CA LYS A 50 -5.10 -11.75 -1.50
C LYS A 50 -3.62 -11.47 -1.21
N CYS A 51 -3.26 -10.22 -0.90
CA CYS A 51 -1.92 -9.88 -0.43
C CYS A 51 -1.74 -10.05 1.08
N SER A 52 -2.85 -10.14 1.83
CA SER A 52 -2.95 -10.44 3.26
C SER A 52 -4.33 -11.05 3.58
N ALA A 53 -4.67 -11.20 4.86
CA ALA A 53 -5.92 -11.85 5.27
C ALA A 53 -7.18 -11.17 4.69
N HIS A 54 -7.21 -9.83 4.70
CA HIS A 54 -8.39 -9.03 4.35
C HIS A 54 -8.23 -8.18 3.09
N PHE A 55 -7.03 -8.10 2.52
CA PHE A 55 -6.74 -7.22 1.39
C PHE A 55 -6.22 -7.98 0.17
N ARG A 56 -6.56 -7.50 -1.03
CA ARG A 56 -6.24 -8.07 -2.33
C ARG A 56 -5.42 -7.10 -3.17
N TYR A 57 -4.44 -7.61 -3.90
CA TYR A 57 -3.60 -6.82 -4.81
C TYR A 57 -4.39 -5.86 -5.71
N ARG A 58 -5.56 -6.29 -6.20
CA ARG A 58 -6.39 -5.51 -7.13
C ARG A 58 -6.94 -4.20 -6.54
N GLU A 59 -7.07 -4.05 -5.23
CA GLU A 59 -7.55 -2.78 -4.63
C GLU A 59 -6.47 -1.67 -4.68
N TRP A 60 -5.24 -2.02 -5.07
CA TRP A 60 -4.12 -1.11 -5.29
C TRP A 60 -3.88 -0.85 -6.78
N LYS A 61 -4.75 -1.34 -7.65
CA LYS A 61 -4.65 -1.08 -9.09
C LYS A 61 -4.82 0.42 -9.35
N SER A 62 -3.96 0.99 -10.18
CA SER A 62 -4.16 2.35 -10.66
C SER A 62 -5.30 2.43 -11.67
N ASN A 63 -6.11 3.49 -11.56
CA ASN A 63 -7.21 3.74 -12.48
C ASN A 63 -6.74 4.26 -13.85
N GLY A 64 -5.49 4.72 -13.99
CA GLY A 64 -4.93 5.09 -15.29
C GLY A 64 -4.43 3.86 -16.04
N ASN A 65 -3.20 3.44 -15.77
CA ASN A 65 -2.52 2.40 -16.55
C ASN A 65 -2.79 0.95 -16.08
N GLY A 66 -3.62 0.77 -15.05
CA GLY A 66 -4.00 -0.55 -14.54
C GLY A 66 -2.88 -1.32 -13.82
N TRP A 67 -1.71 -0.73 -13.59
CA TRP A 67 -0.66 -1.37 -12.81
C TRP A 67 -1.03 -1.46 -11.34
N ILE A 68 -0.54 -2.50 -10.69
CA ILE A 68 -0.66 -2.69 -9.25
C ILE A 68 0.71 -2.42 -8.64
N LYS A 69 0.77 -1.45 -7.72
CA LYS A 69 1.93 -1.22 -6.86
C LYS A 69 1.46 -1.05 -5.43
N LEU A 70 2.12 -1.73 -4.50
CA LEU A 70 1.79 -1.60 -3.09
C LEU A 70 2.98 -2.02 -2.22
N ASN A 71 3.02 -1.48 -1.01
CA ASN A 71 4.01 -1.80 -0.01
C ASN A 71 3.40 -2.64 1.12
N TYR A 72 3.98 -3.82 1.37
CA TYR A 72 3.51 -4.74 2.40
C TYR A 72 3.39 -4.11 3.79
N ARG A 73 4.19 -3.06 4.10
CA ARG A 73 4.13 -2.36 5.39
C ARG A 73 2.83 -1.58 5.56
N VAL A 74 2.33 -0.95 4.48
CA VAL A 74 1.03 -0.26 4.50
C VAL A 74 -0.07 -1.28 4.75
N VAL A 75 -0.09 -2.37 3.99
CA VAL A 75 -1.09 -3.45 4.13
C VAL A 75 -1.09 -4.06 5.53
N ARG A 76 0.09 -4.40 6.07
CA ARG A 76 0.19 -4.90 7.46
C ARG A 76 -0.27 -3.86 8.49
N GLY A 77 -0.06 -2.58 8.21
CA GLY A 77 -0.62 -1.49 9.02
C GLY A 77 -2.14 -1.47 8.97
N LEU A 78 -2.71 -1.64 7.77
CA LEU A 78 -4.15 -1.68 7.54
C LEU A 78 -4.81 -2.91 8.18
N GLU A 79 -4.14 -4.06 8.26
CA GLU A 79 -4.64 -5.23 8.99
C GLU A 79 -4.83 -4.92 10.49
N VAL A 80 -3.89 -4.19 11.07
CA VAL A 80 -3.99 -3.74 12.47
C VAL A 80 -5.05 -2.65 12.63
N TYR A 81 -5.14 -1.72 11.67
CA TYR A 81 -6.20 -0.71 11.63
C TYR A 81 -7.58 -1.35 11.58
N ARG A 82 -7.80 -2.30 10.66
CA ARG A 82 -9.04 -3.06 10.51
C ARG A 82 -9.41 -3.79 11.78
N LYS A 83 -8.45 -4.45 12.44
CA LYS A 83 -8.67 -5.10 13.74
C LYS A 83 -9.13 -4.11 14.81
N ARG A 84 -8.62 -2.88 14.80
CA ARG A 84 -8.99 -1.83 15.77
C ARG A 84 -10.37 -1.21 15.49
N VAL A 85 -10.77 -1.15 14.23
CA VAL A 85 -12.13 -0.73 13.80
C VAL A 85 -13.17 -1.80 14.12
N GLY A 86 -12.84 -3.08 13.91
CA GLY A 86 -13.72 -4.22 14.23
C GLY A 86 -14.59 -4.70 13.07
N HIS A 87 -14.56 -4.05 11.90
CA HIS A 87 -15.26 -4.46 10.68
C HIS A 87 -14.40 -4.26 9.42
N GLY A 88 -15.00 -4.44 8.24
CA GLY A 88 -14.33 -4.22 6.95
C GLY A 88 -13.86 -2.79 6.79
N VAL A 89 -12.68 -2.62 6.20
CA VAL A 89 -12.08 -1.32 5.87
C VAL A 89 -11.79 -1.32 4.38
N GLU A 90 -12.35 -0.34 3.67
CA GLU A 90 -12.20 -0.20 2.23
C GLU A 90 -10.98 0.64 1.88
N VAL A 91 -10.24 0.19 0.87
CA VAL A 91 -9.21 1.00 0.21
C VAL A 91 -9.87 1.87 -0.86
N ILE A 92 -10.07 3.15 -0.54
CA ILE A 92 -10.63 4.12 -1.49
C ILE A 92 -9.62 4.38 -2.62
N SER A 93 -8.34 4.52 -2.26
CA SER A 93 -7.28 4.79 -3.22
C SER A 93 -5.94 4.25 -2.78
N GLY A 94 -5.40 3.30 -3.54
CA GLY A 94 -4.05 2.76 -3.40
C GLY A 94 -3.04 3.45 -4.32
N TYR A 95 -2.46 2.73 -5.28
CA TYR A 95 -1.47 3.30 -6.19
C TYR A 95 -2.09 4.16 -7.31
N ARG A 96 -1.38 5.23 -7.68
CA ARG A 96 -1.72 6.13 -8.79
C ARG A 96 -0.52 6.21 -9.73
N ASP A 97 -0.65 5.85 -11.00
CA ASP A 97 0.37 6.27 -11.97
C ASP A 97 0.36 7.80 -12.13
N CYS A 98 1.41 8.36 -12.72
CA CYS A 98 1.55 9.82 -12.81
C CYS A 98 0.40 10.52 -13.50
N ASP A 99 -0.05 10.00 -14.63
CA ASP A 99 -1.13 10.62 -15.41
C ASP A 99 -2.41 10.63 -14.59
N TYR A 100 -2.73 9.51 -13.92
CA TYR A 100 -3.87 9.46 -13.02
C TYR A 100 -3.70 10.38 -11.80
N ASN A 101 -2.51 10.43 -11.17
CA ASN A 101 -2.27 11.31 -10.03
C ASN A 101 -2.47 12.78 -10.39
N ASP A 102 -2.00 13.22 -11.56
CA ASP A 102 -2.14 14.60 -12.03
C ASP A 102 -3.60 14.96 -12.34
N SER A 103 -4.43 13.97 -12.68
CA SER A 103 -5.89 14.16 -12.85
C SER A 103 -6.66 14.31 -11.53
N VAL A 104 -6.10 13.88 -10.39
CA VAL A 104 -6.77 13.96 -9.09
C VAL A 104 -6.61 15.36 -8.50
N ARG A 105 -7.70 16.12 -8.45
CA ARG A 105 -7.73 17.47 -7.89
C ARG A 105 -7.16 17.48 -6.46
N GLY A 106 -6.15 18.34 -6.24
CA GLY A 106 -5.52 18.52 -4.93
C GLY A 106 -4.50 17.42 -4.56
N ALA A 107 -4.22 16.45 -5.44
CA ALA A 107 -3.13 15.51 -5.22
C ALA A 107 -1.77 16.21 -5.37
N ALA A 108 -0.88 15.97 -4.41
CA ALA A 108 0.51 16.40 -4.55
C ALA A 108 1.21 15.59 -5.65
N ARG A 109 2.00 16.25 -6.49
CA ARG A 109 2.76 15.57 -7.57
C ARG A 109 3.66 14.47 -7.04
N CYS A 110 4.43 14.73 -5.99
CA CYS A 110 5.33 13.73 -5.39
C CYS A 110 4.66 12.94 -4.25
N SER A 111 3.37 12.58 -4.40
CA SER A 111 2.61 11.82 -3.40
C SER A 111 3.18 10.41 -3.18
N ARG A 112 2.89 9.81 -2.02
CA ARG A 112 3.23 8.41 -1.73
C ARG A 112 2.30 7.40 -2.41
N HIS A 113 1.17 7.87 -2.95
CA HIS A 113 0.34 7.07 -3.86
C HIS A 113 1.06 6.83 -5.18
N SER A 114 1.80 7.84 -5.68
CA SER A 114 2.29 7.85 -7.06
C SER A 114 3.76 7.49 -7.22
N ASP A 115 4.10 7.08 -8.45
CA ASP A 115 5.47 6.81 -8.89
C ASP A 115 6.15 8.03 -9.54
N CYS A 116 5.55 9.21 -9.39
CA CYS A 116 6.16 10.45 -9.86
C CYS A 116 7.33 10.87 -9.00
N CYS A 117 8.15 11.78 -9.52
CA CYS A 117 9.34 12.29 -8.83
C CYS A 117 10.32 11.20 -8.36
N GLY A 118 10.35 10.04 -9.04
CA GLY A 118 11.20 8.92 -8.68
C GLY A 118 10.71 8.10 -7.47
N ASN A 119 9.48 8.32 -7.01
CA ASN A 119 8.87 7.47 -5.98
C ASN A 119 8.57 6.06 -6.54
N PRO A 120 8.59 5.01 -5.70
CA PRO A 120 8.19 3.67 -6.14
C PRO A 120 6.67 3.51 -6.29
N GLY A 121 5.85 4.44 -5.75
CA GLY A 121 4.38 4.43 -5.77
C GLY A 121 3.74 3.34 -4.91
N GLY A 122 2.48 3.51 -4.49
CA GLY A 122 1.78 2.51 -3.66
C GLY A 122 2.28 2.39 -2.22
N ASP A 123 2.93 3.43 -1.71
CA ASP A 123 3.32 3.54 -0.30
C ASP A 123 2.22 4.21 0.56
N ALA A 124 1.08 4.58 -0.04
CA ALA A 124 -0.03 5.24 0.63
C ALA A 124 -1.37 4.54 0.37
N CYS A 125 -2.32 4.84 1.23
CA CYS A 125 -3.71 4.42 1.15
C CYS A 125 -4.61 5.56 1.64
N ASP A 126 -5.63 5.90 0.86
CA ASP A 126 -6.79 6.65 1.32
C ASP A 126 -7.87 5.64 1.72
N LEU A 127 -8.55 5.89 2.83
CA LEU A 127 -9.51 4.99 3.48
C LEU A 127 -10.74 5.76 3.95
N ASN A 128 -11.85 5.04 4.14
CA ASN A 128 -13.01 5.59 4.83
C ASN A 128 -12.59 5.95 6.27
N PRO A 129 -12.76 7.21 6.71
CA PRO A 129 -12.25 7.65 8.00
C PRO A 129 -13.06 7.05 9.16
N GLU A 130 -12.40 6.25 9.99
CA GLU A 130 -13.04 5.56 11.13
C GLU A 130 -12.31 5.82 12.45
N LEU A 131 -10.97 5.95 12.41
CA LEU A 131 -10.16 6.17 13.59
C LEU A 131 -9.63 7.60 13.67
N SER A 132 -9.57 8.14 14.88
CA SER A 132 -8.93 9.43 15.16
C SER A 132 -7.40 9.35 14.96
N PHE A 133 -6.75 10.52 14.82
CA PHE A 133 -5.29 10.61 14.80
C PHE A 133 -4.64 9.90 16.01
N LYS A 134 -5.20 10.07 17.21
CA LYS A 134 -4.67 9.47 18.44
C LYS A 134 -4.67 7.94 18.35
N GLU A 135 -5.75 7.37 17.85
CA GLU A 135 -5.90 5.91 17.69
C GLU A 135 -4.95 5.38 16.62
N VAL A 136 -4.88 6.02 15.45
CA VAL A 136 -3.98 5.59 14.37
C VAL A 136 -2.51 5.71 14.79
N LYS A 137 -2.13 6.79 15.49
CA LYS A 137 -0.78 6.95 16.05
C LYS A 137 -0.45 5.86 17.06
N ALA A 138 -1.40 5.44 17.89
CA ALA A 138 -1.19 4.37 18.87
C ALA A 138 -0.89 3.01 18.22
N LEU A 139 -1.33 2.78 16.97
CA LEU A 139 -1.01 1.56 16.23
C LEU A 139 0.48 1.42 15.92
N LYS A 140 1.23 2.55 15.85
CA LYS A 140 2.66 2.58 15.51
C LYS A 140 3.01 1.86 14.21
N ARG A 141 2.15 1.99 13.19
CA ARG A 141 2.32 1.33 11.87
C ARG A 141 2.64 2.28 10.72
N PHE A 142 2.20 3.53 10.81
CA PHE A 142 2.30 4.49 9.71
C PHE A 142 3.25 5.64 10.07
N THR A 143 3.98 6.14 9.09
CA THR A 143 4.91 7.26 9.25
C THR A 143 4.42 8.54 8.59
N GLY A 144 3.39 8.47 7.74
CA GLY A 144 2.57 9.60 7.31
C GLY A 144 1.10 9.38 7.66
N ILE A 145 0.44 10.40 8.21
CA ILE A 145 -0.97 10.36 8.59
C ILE A 145 -1.64 11.67 8.17
N GLY A 146 -2.63 11.61 7.29
CA GLY A 146 -3.42 12.76 6.88
C GLY A 146 -4.80 12.78 7.54
N ILE A 147 -5.16 13.92 8.11
CA ILE A 147 -6.27 14.09 9.05
C ILE A 147 -7.32 15.01 8.45
N ILE A 148 -8.61 14.69 8.56
CA ILE A 148 -9.70 15.60 8.18
C ILE A 148 -9.81 16.67 9.26
N ARG A 149 -9.64 17.96 8.90
CA ARG A 149 -9.60 19.05 9.89
C ARG A 149 -10.86 19.14 10.76
N SER A 150 -12.03 18.94 10.17
CA SER A 150 -13.32 19.11 10.87
C SER A 150 -13.65 18.01 11.88
N SER A 151 -13.21 16.77 11.63
CA SER A 151 -13.56 15.62 12.48
C SER A 151 -12.40 15.06 13.30
N GLY A 152 -11.15 15.36 12.92
CA GLY A 152 -9.96 14.74 13.50
C GLY A 152 -9.76 13.27 13.11
N LEU A 153 -10.60 12.74 12.21
CA LEU A 153 -10.50 11.38 11.68
C LEU A 153 -9.42 11.28 10.62
N VAL A 154 -8.77 10.11 10.54
CA VAL A 154 -7.71 9.83 9.58
C VAL A 154 -8.31 9.33 8.28
N ARG A 155 -8.05 10.05 7.18
CA ARG A 155 -8.44 9.64 5.82
C ARG A 155 -7.30 9.05 5.00
N HIS A 156 -6.06 9.26 5.44
CA HIS A 156 -4.88 8.89 4.69
C HIS A 156 -3.80 8.31 5.60
N VAL A 157 -3.18 7.24 5.16
CA VAL A 157 -2.00 6.66 5.80
C VAL A 157 -0.95 6.29 4.76
N ASP A 158 0.32 6.43 5.13
CA ASP A 158 1.42 5.98 4.29
C ASP A 158 2.65 5.53 5.08
N VAL A 159 3.59 4.93 4.34
CA VAL A 159 4.95 4.67 4.80
C VAL A 159 5.95 5.50 3.99
N ARG A 160 6.63 6.39 4.69
CA ARG A 160 7.72 7.25 4.20
C ARG A 160 8.92 7.22 5.16
N PRO A 161 10.11 7.66 4.75
CA PRO A 161 11.21 7.91 5.68
C PRO A 161 10.73 8.75 6.88
N GLY A 162 11.03 8.31 8.09
CA GLY A 162 10.53 8.93 9.31
C GLY A 162 10.27 7.92 10.43
N SER A 163 9.50 8.34 11.43
CA SER A 163 9.26 7.57 12.65
C SER A 163 7.78 7.32 12.89
N VAL A 164 7.41 6.09 13.24
CA VAL A 164 6.05 5.75 13.69
C VAL A 164 5.71 6.37 15.05
N ARG A 165 6.72 6.81 15.83
CA ARG A 165 6.52 7.51 17.11
C ARG A 165 6.21 9.00 16.88
N ARG A 166 6.76 9.57 15.82
CA ARG A 166 6.59 10.97 15.40
C ARG A 166 6.23 11.00 13.90
N PRO A 167 5.03 10.54 13.53
CA PRO A 167 4.64 10.49 12.12
C PRO A 167 4.55 11.91 11.56
N THR A 168 4.83 12.06 10.26
CA THR A 168 4.49 13.27 9.51
C THR A 168 2.98 13.39 9.45
N THR A 169 2.46 14.57 9.76
CA THR A 169 1.01 14.82 9.77
C THR A 169 0.67 16.08 8.98
N TRP A 170 -0.52 16.07 8.38
CA TRP A 170 -1.09 17.24 7.70
C TRP A 170 -2.62 17.15 7.76
N PHE A 171 -3.26 18.28 7.48
CA PHE A 171 -4.71 18.38 7.44
C PHE A 171 -5.20 18.43 5.99
N TYR A 172 -6.29 17.72 5.73
CA TYR A 172 -7.12 17.89 4.55
C TYR A 172 -8.29 18.82 4.84
#